data_AF-A0A2G9M6Q3-F1
#
_entry.id   AF-A0A2G9M6Q3-F1
#
_cell.length_a   1.000
_cell.length_b   1.000
_cell.length_c   1.000
_cell.angle_alpha   90.00
_cell.angle_beta   90.00
_cell.angle_gamma   90.00
#
_symmetry.space_group_name_H-M   'P 1'
#
loop_
_entity.id
_entity.type
_entity.pdbx_description
1 polymer ?
#
loop_
_entity_poly.entity_id
_entity_poly.type
_entity_poly.pdbx_seq_one_letter_code
_entity_poly.pdbx_strand_id
1 'polypeptide(L)'
;MLNQEKIDVLFQTLRKVHKCHWKAPKLDDVQKEIHRIGVFVFRIGNNPWVAEVRITENGVEYVVNQDLSERMRKDAEKMKEEFEKLIQ
;
A
#
# COMPACT_ATOMS: atom_id res chain seq x y z
N MET A 1 10.12 -13.95 4.75
CA MET A 1 9.00 -13.90 5.71
C MET A 1 8.60 -12.46 6.00
N LEU A 2 7.30 -12.22 6.16
CA LEU A 2 6.70 -10.96 6.62
C LEU A 2 6.89 -10.85 8.14
N ASN A 3 7.30 -9.69 8.64
CA ASN A 3 7.45 -9.39 10.06
C ASN A 3 6.97 -7.96 10.35
N GLN A 4 6.89 -7.58 11.64
CA GLN A 4 6.42 -6.24 12.03
C GLN A 4 7.31 -5.14 11.45
N GLU A 5 8.62 -5.33 11.43
CA GLU A 5 9.58 -4.36 10.89
C GLU A 5 9.32 -4.05 9.41
N LYS A 6 9.04 -5.06 8.58
CA LYS A 6 8.67 -4.87 7.17
C LYS A 6 7.36 -4.11 7.00
N ILE A 7 6.37 -4.40 7.84
CA ILE A 7 5.10 -3.67 7.83
C ILE A 7 5.35 -2.21 8.23
N ASP A 8 6.17 -1.97 9.24
CA ASP A 8 6.50 -0.62 9.70
C ASP A 8 7.26 0.16 8.62
N VAL A 9 8.25 -0.45 7.96
CA VAL A 9 8.98 0.15 6.82
C VAL A 9 8.02 0.47 5.69
N LEU A 10 7.14 -0.47 5.31
CA LEU A 10 6.15 -0.25 4.26
C LEU A 10 5.25 0.95 4.58
N PHE A 11 4.72 1.03 5.79
CA PHE A 11 3.88 2.16 6.20
C PHE A 11 4.69 3.45 6.36
N GLN A 12 5.95 3.41 6.77
CA GLN A 12 6.82 4.60 6.76
C GLN A 12 7.04 5.12 5.34
N THR A 13 7.26 4.25 4.36
CA THR A 13 7.38 4.62 2.95
C THR A 13 6.08 5.22 2.43
N LEU A 14 4.93 4.61 2.73
CA LEU A 14 3.63 5.18 2.37
C LEU A 14 3.41 6.57 2.96
N ARG A 15 3.80 6.81 4.22
CA ARG A 15 3.72 8.15 4.84
C ARG A 15 4.58 9.17 4.11
N LYS A 16 5.79 8.81 3.67
CA LYS A 16 6.69 9.71 2.93
C LYS A 16 6.10 10.09 1.58
N VAL A 17 5.66 9.09 0.81
CA VAL A 17 5.13 9.29 -0.55
C VAL A 17 3.82 10.06 -0.52
N HIS A 18 2.88 9.67 0.36
CA HIS A 18 1.56 10.28 0.40
C HIS A 18 1.45 11.50 1.34
N LYS A 19 2.52 11.84 2.07
CA LYS A 19 2.53 12.90 3.09
C LYS A 19 1.37 12.76 4.08
N CYS A 20 1.10 11.53 4.50
CA CYS A 20 -0.03 11.16 5.36
C CYS A 20 0.47 10.48 6.64
N HIS A 21 -0.38 10.40 7.69
CA HIS A 21 -0.02 9.85 9.00
C HIS A 21 -0.77 8.55 9.34
N TRP A 22 -0.74 7.56 8.45
CA TRP A 22 -1.39 6.27 8.72
C TRP A 22 -0.62 5.43 9.73
N LYS A 23 -1.32 4.84 10.71
CA LYS A 23 -0.72 3.87 11.63
C LYS A 23 -0.48 2.55 10.91
N ALA A 24 0.68 1.93 11.16
CA ALA A 24 0.96 0.60 10.67
C ALA A 24 0.05 -0.42 11.40
N PRO A 25 -0.56 -1.39 10.68
CA PRO A 25 -1.30 -2.48 11.29
C PRO A 25 -0.35 -3.41 12.05
N LYS A 26 -0.90 -4.20 12.97
CA LYS A 26 -0.13 -5.25 13.63
C LYS A 26 0.10 -6.42 12.68
N LEU A 27 1.24 -7.09 12.80
CA LEU A 27 1.57 -8.28 12.04
C LEU A 27 0.46 -9.34 12.13
N ASP A 28 -0.08 -9.59 13.32
CA ASP A 28 -1.13 -10.60 13.53
C ASP A 28 -2.39 -10.31 12.72
N ASP A 29 -2.80 -9.04 12.63
CA ASP A 29 -3.98 -8.63 11.85
C ASP A 29 -3.74 -8.84 10.36
N VAL A 30 -2.55 -8.44 9.87
CA VAL A 30 -2.15 -8.61 8.47
C VAL A 30 -2.07 -10.09 8.11
N GLN A 31 -1.42 -10.91 8.94
CA GLN A 31 -1.30 -12.36 8.72
C GLN A 31 -2.65 -13.06 8.76
N LYS A 32 -3.53 -12.69 9.69
CA LYS A 32 -4.87 -13.24 9.77
C LYS A 32 -5.70 -12.93 8.52
N GLU A 33 -5.59 -11.71 8.00
CA GLU A 33 -6.24 -11.30 6.75
C GLU A 33 -5.67 -12.10 5.56
N ILE A 34 -4.34 -12.17 5.43
CA ILE A 34 -3.67 -12.95 4.37
C ILE A 34 -4.07 -14.42 4.44
N HIS A 35 -4.14 -15.02 5.63
CA HIS A 35 -4.55 -16.41 5.78
C HIS A 35 -6.03 -16.64 5.42
N ARG A 36 -6.89 -15.66 5.71
CA ARG A 36 -8.34 -15.77 5.47
C ARG A 36 -8.73 -15.56 4.01
N ILE A 37 -8.14 -14.56 3.34
CA ILE A 37 -8.55 -14.11 2.00
C ILE A 37 -7.41 -14.09 0.98
N GLY A 38 -6.19 -14.48 1.37
CA GLY A 38 -4.99 -14.51 0.51
C GLY A 38 -4.25 -13.19 0.41
N VAL A 39 -4.81 -12.08 0.89
CA VAL A 39 -4.26 -10.73 0.73
C VAL A 39 -4.72 -9.79 1.83
N PHE A 40 -3.83 -8.91 2.29
CA PHE A 40 -4.19 -7.73 3.07
C PHE A 40 -4.22 -6.51 2.15
N VAL A 41 -5.32 -5.76 2.14
CA VAL A 41 -5.51 -4.60 1.27
C VAL A 41 -5.62 -3.32 2.08
N PHE A 42 -4.74 -2.37 1.81
CA PHE A 42 -4.80 -1.02 2.37
C PHE A 42 -5.15 -0.02 1.27
N ARG A 43 -6.35 0.57 1.34
CA ARG A 43 -6.81 1.57 0.35
C ARG A 43 -6.42 2.99 0.76
N ILE A 44 -5.97 3.76 -0.22
CA ILE A 44 -5.51 5.14 -0.08
C ILE A 44 -6.51 6.06 -0.76
N GLY A 45 -6.97 7.08 -0.02
CA GLY A 45 -7.96 8.05 -0.51
C GLY A 45 -9.41 7.59 -0.32
N ASN A 46 -10.32 8.56 -0.39
CA ASN A 46 -11.77 8.34 -0.27
C ASN A 46 -12.43 8.27 -1.66
N ASN A 47 -13.54 7.55 -1.74
CA ASN A 47 -14.23 7.14 -2.97
C ASN A 47 -14.32 8.23 -4.07
N PRO A 48 -13.81 7.99 -5.29
CA PRO A 48 -13.03 6.81 -5.71
C PRO A 48 -11.67 6.76 -5.03
N TRP A 49 -11.28 5.58 -4.53
CA TRP A 49 -9.95 5.36 -3.95
C TRP A 49 -8.87 5.69 -4.98
N VAL A 50 -7.74 6.22 -4.54
CA VAL A 50 -6.65 6.68 -5.42
C VAL A 50 -5.73 5.52 -5.78
N ALA A 51 -5.32 4.77 -4.76
CA ALA A 51 -4.45 3.61 -4.91
C ALA A 51 -4.75 2.59 -3.79
N GLU A 52 -4.28 1.38 -3.95
CA GLU A 52 -4.30 0.38 -2.90
C GLU A 52 -2.99 -0.39 -2.84
N VAL A 53 -2.60 -0.74 -1.62
CA VAL A 53 -1.42 -1.56 -1.35
C VAL A 53 -1.89 -2.95 -0.96
N ARG A 54 -1.46 -3.95 -1.71
CA ARG A 54 -1.79 -5.35 -1.51
C ARG A 54 -0.59 -6.07 -0.94
N ILE A 55 -0.74 -6.69 0.22
CA ILE A 55 0.30 -7.49 0.87
C ILE A 55 -0.14 -8.95 0.80
N THR A 56 0.67 -9.79 0.18
CA THR A 56 0.45 -11.24 0.04
C THR A 56 1.63 -12.01 0.62
N GLU A 57 1.55 -13.34 0.64
CA GLU A 57 2.70 -14.19 0.99
C GLU A 57 3.87 -14.04 0.00
N ASN A 58 3.58 -13.68 -1.25
CA ASN A 58 4.57 -13.52 -2.33
C ASN A 58 5.26 -12.15 -2.32
N GLY A 59 4.66 -11.14 -1.71
CA GLY A 59 5.21 -9.79 -1.70
C GLY A 59 4.17 -8.69 -1.54
N VAL A 60 4.59 -7.48 -1.91
CA VAL A 60 3.81 -6.25 -1.81
C VAL A 60 3.59 -5.69 -3.21
N GLU A 61 2.35 -5.33 -3.52
CA GLU A 61 1.99 -4.66 -4.77
C GLU A 61 1.33 -3.31 -4.49
N TYR A 62 1.68 -2.30 -5.29
CA TYR A 62 1.03 -1.00 -5.29
C TYR A 62 0.19 -0.85 -6.56
N VAL A 63 -1.12 -0.71 -6.40
CA VAL A 63 -2.10 -0.67 -7.49
C VAL A 63 -2.76 0.69 -7.54
N VAL A 64 -2.66 1.37 -8.69
CA VAL A 64 -3.34 2.65 -8.95
C VAL A 64 -4.75 2.39 -9.49
N ASN A 65 -5.73 3.14 -9.01
CA ASN A 65 -7.10 3.04 -9.51
C ASN A 65 -7.18 3.52 -10.97
N GLN A 66 -7.70 2.66 -11.85
CA GLN A 66 -7.84 2.94 -13.27
C GLN A 66 -9.03 3.85 -13.59
N ASP A 67 -9.99 3.97 -12.67
CA ASP A 67 -11.19 4.82 -12.82
C ASP A 67 -10.91 6.30 -12.52
N LEU A 68 -9.69 6.65 -12.13
CA LEU A 68 -9.28 8.03 -11.91
C LEU A 68 -9.23 8.82 -13.22
N SER A 69 -9.48 10.13 -13.13
CA SER A 69 -9.19 11.05 -14.24
C SER A 69 -7.71 10.95 -14.64
N GLU A 70 -7.39 11.22 -15.92
CA GLU A 70 -6.02 11.08 -16.43
C GLU A 70 -4.99 11.87 -15.60
N ARG A 71 -5.36 13.08 -15.17
CA ARG A 71 -4.52 13.91 -14.29
C ARG A 71 -4.25 13.21 -12.94
N MET A 72 -5.30 12.75 -12.27
CA MET A 72 -5.16 12.06 -10.97
C MET A 72 -4.42 10.74 -11.10
N ARG A 73 -4.62 10.01 -12.20
CA ARG A 73 -3.90 8.76 -12.50
C ARG A 73 -2.42 9.00 -12.67
N LYS A 74 -2.01 10.03 -13.45
CA LYS A 74 -0.58 10.40 -13.59
C LYS A 74 0.06 10.76 -12.26
N ASP A 75 -0.65 11.48 -11.39
CA ASP A 75 -0.13 11.82 -10.06
C ASP A 75 0.00 10.56 -9.17
N ALA A 76 -0.97 9.65 -9.22
CA ALA A 76 -0.94 8.39 -8.48
C ALA A 76 0.13 7.41 -9.01
N GLU A 77 0.38 7.37 -10.32
CA GLU A 77 1.46 6.58 -10.92
C GLU A 77 2.85 7.09 -10.52
N LYS A 78 3.04 8.42 -10.43
CA LYS A 78 4.27 8.98 -9.87
C LYS A 78 4.49 8.54 -8.42
N MET A 79 3.43 8.55 -7.60
CA MET A 79 3.50 8.06 -6.23
C MET A 79 3.86 6.56 -6.18
N LYS A 80 3.29 5.75 -7.08
CA LYS A 80 3.66 4.34 -7.23
C LYS A 80 5.14 4.17 -7.54
N GLU A 81 5.68 4.90 -8.53
CA GLU A 81 7.10 4.83 -8.88
C GLU A 81 8.02 5.23 -7.72
N GLU A 82 7.67 6.29 -6.97
CA GLU A 82 8.40 6.70 -5.78
C GLU A 82 8.36 5.64 -4.68
N PHE A 83 7.21 5.01 -4.47
CA PHE A 83 7.05 3.93 -3.50
C PHE A 83 7.91 2.72 -3.86
N GLU A 84 7.87 2.27 -5.12
CA GLU A 84 8.61 1.09 -5.60
C GLU A 84 10.13 1.29 -5.51
N LYS A 85 10.63 2.51 -5.75
CA LYS A 85 12.06 2.85 -5.57
C LYS A 85 12.53 2.79 -4.11
N LEU A 86 11.62 3.03 -3.16
CA LEU A 86 11.96 3.12 -1.74
C LEU A 86 11.81 1.79 -0.99
N ILE A 87 11.20 0.78 -1.61
CA ILE A 87 10.96 -0.54 -0.99
C ILE A 87 11.85 -1.65 -1.57
N GLN A 88 12.67 -1.33 -2.58
CA GLN A 88 13.80 -2.15 -3.05
C GLN A 88 14.93 -2.19 -2.02
#